data_AF-A0A484WBX1-F1
#
_entry.id   AF-A0A484WBX1-F1
#
_cell.length_a   1.000
_cell.length_b   1.000
_cell.length_c   1.000
_cell.angle_alpha   90.00
_cell.angle_beta   90.00
_cell.angle_gamma   90.00
#
_symmetry.space_group_name_H-M   'P 1'
#
loop_
_entity.id
_entity.type
_entity.pdbx_description
1 polymer ?
#
loop_
_entity_poly.entity_id
_entity_poly.type
_entity_poly.pdbx_seq_one_letter_code
_entity_poly.pdbx_strand_id
1 'polypeptide(L)'
;MTYRQAFIIGCFQCLALWPGFSRSGATISGGMLMGVSRYAASEFSFLLAVPMMMGATALDLYKSIGFLTTGDIPMFAVGFITAFIVALIAIKTFLQLIKRISFIPFAIYRFIVAAAVYVVFF
;
A
#
# COMPACT_ATOMS: atom_id res chain seq x y z
N MET A 1 -8.93 10.06 -15.94
CA MET A 1 -9.24 8.66 -15.59
C MET A 1 -10.70 8.40 -15.93
N THR A 2 -11.05 7.29 -16.56
CA THR A 2 -12.45 6.93 -16.89
C THR A 2 -13.02 5.91 -15.90
N TYR A 3 -14.35 5.75 -15.85
CA TYR A 3 -14.96 4.73 -14.99
C TYR A 3 -14.50 3.31 -15.33
N ARG A 4 -14.30 3.02 -16.62
CA ARG A 4 -13.73 1.73 -17.06
C ARG A 4 -12.32 1.51 -16.48
N GLN A 5 -11.47 2.53 -16.48
CA GLN A 5 -10.13 2.44 -15.88
C GLN A 5 -10.22 2.24 -14.37
N ALA A 6 -11.05 3.01 -13.67
CA ALA A 6 -11.24 2.90 -12.22
C ALA A 6 -11.75 1.51 -11.81
N PHE A 7 -12.73 0.97 -12.54
CA PHE A 7 -13.29 -0.36 -12.30
C PHE A 7 -12.23 -1.46 -12.49
N ILE A 8 -11.46 -1.41 -13.57
CA ILE A 8 -10.41 -2.42 -13.83
C ILE A 8 -9.29 -2.32 -12.79
N ILE A 9 -8.91 -1.12 -12.34
CA ILE A 9 -7.99 -0.96 -11.22
C ILE A 9 -8.55 -1.63 -9.96
N GLY A 10 -9.86 -1.49 -9.71
CA GLY A 10 -10.55 -2.21 -8.64
C GLY A 10 -10.47 -3.73 -8.77
N CYS A 11 -10.64 -4.29 -9.97
CA CYS A 11 -10.45 -5.73 -10.21
C CYS A 11 -9.01 -6.16 -9.91
N PHE A 12 -8.01 -5.37 -10.31
CA PHE A 12 -6.61 -5.65 -9.96
C PHE A 12 -6.37 -5.56 -8.46
N GLN A 13 -7.09 -4.70 -7.72
CA GLN A 13 -6.97 -4.62 -6.27
C GLN A 13 -7.30 -5.94 -5.58
N CYS A 14 -8.11 -6.81 -6.17
CA CYS A 14 -8.39 -8.14 -5.62
C CYS A 14 -7.12 -9.00 -5.43
N LEU A 15 -6.07 -8.76 -6.23
CA LEU A 15 -4.77 -9.43 -6.05
C LEU A 15 -4.11 -9.07 -4.71
N ALA A 16 -4.46 -7.92 -4.14
CA ALA A 16 -3.97 -7.49 -2.83
C ALA A 16 -4.53 -8.32 -1.66
N LEU A 17 -5.57 -9.13 -1.91
CA LEU A 17 -6.11 -10.07 -0.92
C LEU A 17 -5.13 -11.23 -0.66
N TRP A 18 -4.17 -11.46 -1.56
CA TRP A 18 -3.04 -12.35 -1.28
C TRP A 18 -2.02 -11.61 -0.40
N PRO A 19 -1.81 -12.04 0.87
CA PRO A 19 -0.84 -11.42 1.76
C PRO A 19 0.55 -11.38 1.13
N GLY A 20 1.17 -10.19 1.12
CA GLY A 20 2.49 -9.96 0.53
C GLY A 20 2.47 -9.42 -0.91
N PHE A 21 1.36 -9.49 -1.65
CA PHE A 21 1.31 -9.03 -3.05
C PHE A 21 1.52 -7.52 -3.23
N SER A 22 1.17 -6.71 -2.22
CA SER A 22 1.11 -5.23 -2.22
C SER A 22 -0.10 -4.66 -2.96
N ARG A 23 -0.98 -3.99 -2.20
CA ARG A 23 -2.16 -3.29 -2.74
C ARG A 23 -1.78 -2.17 -3.72
N SER A 24 -0.79 -1.37 -3.38
CA SER A 24 -0.32 -0.31 -4.29
C SER A 24 0.31 -0.89 -5.56
N GLY A 25 1.08 -1.98 -5.43
CA GLY A 25 1.63 -2.69 -6.58
C GLY A 25 0.56 -3.18 -7.55
N ALA A 26 -0.49 -3.83 -7.05
CA ALA A 26 -1.59 -4.35 -7.85
C ALA A 26 -2.38 -3.23 -8.57
N THR A 27 -2.82 -2.22 -7.81
CA THR A 27 -3.66 -1.13 -8.36
C THR A 27 -2.91 -0.22 -9.33
N ILE A 28 -1.64 0.10 -9.04
CA ILE A 28 -0.82 0.90 -9.95
C ILE A 28 -0.51 0.12 -11.22
N SER A 29 -0.18 -1.18 -11.11
CA SER A 29 0.06 -2.04 -12.28
C SER A 29 -1.18 -2.16 -13.16
N GLY A 30 -2.35 -2.40 -12.55
CA GLY A 30 -3.63 -2.39 -13.28
C GLY A 30 -3.92 -1.05 -13.96
N GLY A 31 -3.61 0.06 -13.29
CA GLY A 31 -3.74 1.41 -13.87
C GLY A 31 -2.84 1.62 -15.08
N MET A 32 -1.56 1.25 -14.99
CA MET A 32 -0.61 1.35 -16.09
C MET A 32 -0.99 0.46 -17.28
N LEU A 33 -1.45 -0.77 -17.03
CA LEU A 33 -1.95 -1.68 -18.07
C LEU A 33 -3.20 -1.11 -18.77
N MET A 34 -3.97 -0.28 -18.07
CA MET A 34 -5.12 0.46 -18.60
C MET A 34 -4.76 1.81 -19.24
N GLY A 35 -3.48 2.09 -19.44
CA GLY A 35 -2.97 3.31 -20.08
C GLY A 35 -2.96 4.55 -19.17
N VAL A 36 -3.15 4.39 -17.86
CA VAL A 36 -3.02 5.49 -16.89
C VAL A 36 -1.53 5.76 -16.65
N SER A 37 -1.13 7.04 -16.60
CA SER A 37 0.25 7.40 -16.29
C SER A 37 0.66 6.90 -14.90
N ARG A 38 1.96 6.61 -14.70
CA ARG A 38 2.49 6.13 -13.41
C ARG A 38 2.08 7.03 -12.25
N TYR A 39 2.14 8.34 -12.49
CA TYR A 39 1.77 9.37 -11.52
C TYR A 39 0.28 9.32 -11.18
N ALA A 40 -0.60 9.37 -12.19
CA ALA A 40 -2.05 9.37 -11.97
C ALA A 40 -2.55 8.04 -11.38
N ALA A 41 -1.97 6.90 -11.79
CA ALA A 41 -2.28 5.59 -11.22
C ALA A 41 -1.86 5.51 -9.74
N SER A 42 -0.73 6.12 -9.38
CA SER A 42 -0.26 6.20 -8.00
C SER A 42 -1.16 7.08 -7.13
N GLU A 43 -1.53 8.27 -7.61
CA GLU A 43 -2.47 9.15 -6.91
C GLU A 43 -3.82 8.45 -6.69
N PHE A 44 -4.36 7.81 -7.73
CA PHE A 44 -5.61 7.06 -7.60
C PHE A 44 -5.48 5.89 -6.62
N SER A 45 -4.37 5.14 -6.65
CA SER A 45 -4.10 4.06 -5.70
C SER A 45 -4.07 4.56 -4.24
N PHE A 46 -3.52 5.75 -4.00
CA PHE A 46 -3.48 6.37 -2.67
C PHE A 46 -4.84 6.91 -2.23
N LEU A 47 -5.64 7.46 -3.14
CA LEU A 47 -7.01 7.87 -2.82
C LEU A 47 -7.89 6.66 -2.53
N LEU A 48 -7.80 5.61 -3.34
CA LEU A 48 -8.51 4.34 -3.15
C LEU A 48 -8.10 3.66 -1.84
N ALA A 49 -6.85 3.83 -1.41
CA ALA A 49 -6.34 3.32 -0.14
C ALA A 49 -7.15 3.77 1.06
N VAL A 50 -7.66 5.00 1.06
CA VAL A 50 -8.27 5.63 2.23
C VAL A 50 -9.52 4.86 2.69
N PRO A 51 -10.59 4.72 1.87
CA PRO A 51 -11.76 3.95 2.29
C PRO A 51 -11.43 2.46 2.50
N MET A 52 -10.53 1.89 1.70
CA MET A 52 -10.18 0.48 1.79
C MET A 52 -9.46 0.14 3.10
N MET A 53 -8.46 0.92 3.49
CA MET A 53 -7.68 0.69 4.71
C MET A 53 -8.46 1.11 5.95
N MET A 54 -9.26 2.18 5.90
CA MET A 54 -10.12 2.52 7.04
C MET A 54 -11.11 1.38 7.34
N GLY A 55 -11.75 0.81 6.31
CA GLY A 55 -12.64 -0.33 6.48
C GLY A 55 -11.92 -1.58 7.00
N ALA A 56 -10.78 -1.94 6.40
CA ALA A 56 -10.00 -3.10 6.82
C ALA A 56 -9.47 -2.95 8.25
N THR A 57 -8.84 -1.83 8.58
CA THR A 57 -8.30 -1.56 9.92
C THR A 57 -9.41 -1.53 10.97
N ALA A 58 -10.56 -0.92 10.69
CA ALA A 58 -11.67 -0.91 11.65
C ALA A 58 -12.20 -2.31 11.93
N LEU A 59 -12.32 -3.15 10.89
CA LEU A 59 -12.77 -4.53 11.03
C LEU A 59 -11.77 -5.39 11.82
N ASP A 60 -10.48 -5.26 11.52
CA ASP A 60 -9.43 -6.03 12.19
C ASP A 60 -9.22 -5.56 13.64
N LEU A 61 -9.32 -4.26 13.89
CA LEU A 61 -9.27 -3.69 15.23
C LEU A 61 -10.46 -4.17 16.07
N TYR A 62 -11.68 -4.15 15.51
CA TYR A 62 -12.87 -4.66 16.20
C TYR A 62 -12.70 -6.13 16.62
N LYS A 63 -12.19 -6.98 15.71
CA LYS A 63 -11.96 -8.41 15.97
C LYS A 63 -10.84 -8.66 16.99
N SER A 64 -9.90 -7.72 17.12
CA SER A 64 -8.68 -7.88 17.93
C SER A 64 -8.67 -7.02 19.20
N ILE A 65 -9.75 -6.28 19.49
CA ILE A 65 -9.78 -5.32 20.58
C ILE A 65 -9.56 -5.97 21.96
N GLY A 66 -9.96 -7.24 22.11
CA GLY A 66 -9.77 -8.01 23.34
C GLY A 66 -8.30 -8.31 23.69
N PHE A 67 -7.37 -8.14 22.75
CA PHE A 67 -5.93 -8.29 23.00
C PHE A 67 -5.26 -7.01 23.50
N LEU A 68 -5.95 -5.87 23.42
CA LEU A 68 -5.36 -4.56 23.72
C LEU A 68 -5.54 -4.20 25.19
N THR A 69 -4.48 -3.67 25.79
CA THR A 69 -4.48 -3.17 27.15
C THR A 69 -4.09 -1.70 27.20
N THR A 70 -4.34 -1.04 28.33
CA THR A 70 -3.91 0.37 28.52
C THR A 70 -2.39 0.53 28.53
N GLY A 71 -1.65 -0.53 28.83
CA GLY A 71 -0.18 -0.54 28.77
C GLY A 71 0.37 -0.41 27.35
N ASP A 72 -0.41 -0.75 26.33
CA ASP A 72 0.01 -0.70 24.93
C ASP A 72 -0.10 0.71 24.33
N ILE A 73 -0.85 1.61 24.98
CA ILE A 73 -1.14 2.97 24.49
C ILE A 73 0.14 3.74 24.11
N PRO A 74 1.21 3.80 24.95
CA PRO A 74 2.42 4.53 24.58
C PRO A 74 3.09 3.98 23.32
N MET A 75 3.16 2.64 23.18
CA MET A 75 3.76 1.99 22.02
C MET A 75 2.95 2.27 20.74
N PHE A 76 1.63 2.12 20.80
CA PHE A 76 0.74 2.35 19.67
C PHE A 76 0.72 3.84 19.26
N ALA A 77 0.74 4.76 20.22
CA ALA A 77 0.76 6.20 19.94
C ALA A 77 2.05 6.61 19.21
N VAL A 78 3.22 6.17 19.69
CA VAL A 78 4.50 6.44 19.03
C VAL A 78 4.51 5.82 17.62
N GLY A 79 4.12 4.55 17.49
CA GLY A 79 4.05 3.87 16.19
C GLY A 79 3.13 4.58 15.20
N PHE A 80 1.95 5.02 15.64
CA PHE A 80 0.99 5.75 14.81
C PHE A 80 1.55 7.11 14.33
N ILE A 81 2.10 7.92 15.25
CA ILE A 81 2.63 9.25 14.92
C ILE A 81 3.83 9.12 13.97
N THR A 82 4.75 8.19 14.25
CA THR A 82 5.91 7.94 13.38
C THR A 82 5.46 7.49 11.99
N ALA A 83 4.53 6.53 11.90
CA ALA A 83 4.01 6.06 10.61
C ALA A 83 3.34 7.18 9.82
N PHE A 84 2.56 8.05 10.48
CA PHE A 84 1.92 9.20 9.83
C PHE A 84 2.95 10.18 9.22
N ILE A 85 3.94 10.60 10.01
CA ILE A 85 4.97 11.55 9.55
C ILE A 85 5.78 10.94 8.40
N VAL A 86 6.23 9.70 8.55
CA VAL A 86 7.02 9.02 7.52
C VAL A 86 6.18 8.79 6.26
N ALA A 87 4.90 8.45 6.37
CA ALA A 87 4.01 8.27 5.23
C ALA A 87 3.83 9.58 4.45
N LEU A 88 3.68 10.72 5.12
CA LEU A 88 3.59 12.03 4.45
C LEU A 88 4.85 12.31 3.61
N ILE A 89 6.03 12.10 4.20
CA ILE A 89 7.31 12.29 3.52
C ILE A 89 7.46 11.30 2.36
N ALA A 90 7.11 10.04 2.59
CA ALA A 90 7.22 8.96 1.62
C ALA A 90 6.30 9.19 0.41
N ILE A 91 5.03 9.55 0.61
CA ILE A 91 4.09 9.82 -0.47
C ILE A 91 4.55 11.00 -1.31
N LYS A 92 4.95 12.12 -0.67
CA LYS A 92 5.45 13.30 -1.38
C LYS A 92 6.69 12.99 -2.21
N THR A 93 7.67 12.31 -1.61
CA THR A 93 8.91 11.92 -2.28
C THR A 93 8.64 10.93 -3.41
N PHE A 94 7.80 9.92 -3.18
CA PHE A 94 7.44 8.90 -4.16
C PHE A 94 6.75 9.50 -5.39
N LEU A 95 5.78 10.39 -5.19
CA LEU A 95 5.07 11.07 -6.28
C LEU A 95 6.00 11.97 -7.10
N GLN A 96 7.03 12.56 -6.50
CA GLN A 96 8.06 13.31 -7.24
C GLN A 96 9.01 12.36 -8.00
N LEU A 97 9.40 11.26 -7.36
CA LEU A 97 10.35 10.30 -7.90
C LEU A 97 9.77 9.55 -9.11
N ILE A 98 8.51 9.11 -9.04
CA ILE A 98 7.89 8.29 -10.08
C ILE A 98 7.61 9.05 -11.39
N LYS A 99 7.74 10.39 -11.38
CA LYS A 99 7.76 11.19 -12.60
C LYS A 99 9.05 10.99 -13.41
N ARG A 100 10.13 10.54 -12.76
CA ARG A 100 11.48 10.46 -13.33
C ARG A 100 11.99 9.02 -13.51
N ILE A 101 11.46 8.07 -12.75
CA ILE A 101 11.89 6.66 -12.80
C ILE A 101 10.73 5.71 -13.10
N SER A 102 11.07 4.49 -13.50
CA SER A 102 10.11 3.39 -13.68
C SER A 102 9.91 2.58 -12.39
N PHE A 103 9.02 1.58 -12.44
CA PHE A 103 8.79 0.66 -11.33
C PHE A 103 9.82 -0.49 -11.25
N ILE A 104 10.75 -0.60 -12.20
CA ILE A 104 11.75 -1.68 -12.24
C ILE A 104 12.60 -1.78 -10.96
N PRO A 105 13.13 -0.68 -10.39
CA PRO A 105 13.88 -0.76 -9.13
C PRO A 105 13.05 -1.33 -7.98
N PHE A 106 11.75 -1.01 -7.93
CA PHE A 106 10.84 -1.54 -6.90
C PHE A 106 10.55 -3.03 -7.11
N ALA A 107 10.46 -3.49 -8.35
CA ALA A 107 10.30 -4.91 -8.66
C ALA A 107 11.54 -5.71 -8.23
N ILE A 108 12.74 -5.22 -8.54
CA ILE A 108 14.00 -5.83 -8.10
C ILE A 108 14.09 -5.86 -6.58
N TYR A 109 13.78 -4.74 -5.91
CA TYR A 109 13.73 -4.67 -4.45
C TYR A 109 12.80 -5.72 -3.85
N ARG A 110 11.64 -6.00 -4.46
CA ARG A 110 10.72 -7.03 -3.97
C ARG A 110 11.27 -8.46 -4.08
N PHE A 111 12.10 -8.76 -5.08
CA PHE A 111 12.79 -10.06 -5.13
C PHE A 111 13.82 -10.20 -4.01
N ILE A 112 14.53 -9.12 -3.67
CA ILE A 112 15.44 -9.10 -2.53
C ILE A 112 14.67 -9.31 -1.22
N VAL A 113 13.53 -8.64 -1.05
CA VAL A 113 12.66 -8.83 0.11
C VAL A 113 12.15 -10.28 0.19
N ALA A 114 11.76 -10.88 -0.94
CA ALA A 114 11.33 -12.29 -0.97
C ALA A 114 12.45 -13.25 -0.52
N ALA A 115 13.69 -13.02 -0.98
CA ALA A 115 14.85 -13.79 -0.53
C ALA A 115 15.12 -13.58 0.97
N ALA A 116 15.01 -12.34 1.46
CA ALA A 116 15.18 -12.03 2.88
C ALA A 116 14.11 -12.72 3.74
N VAL A 117 12.84 -12.74 3.29
CA VAL A 117 11.77 -13.50 3.97
C VAL A 117 12.13 -14.98 4.04
N TYR A 118 12.65 -15.57 2.96
CA TYR A 118 13.06 -16.97 3.00
C TYR A 118 14.14 -17.22 4.05
N VAL A 119 15.23 -16.43 4.04
CA VAL A 119 16.36 -16.58 4.97
C VAL A 119 15.99 -16.33 6.45
N VAL A 120 15.01 -15.47 6.73
CA VAL A 120 14.63 -15.14 8.11
C VAL A 120 13.73 -16.22 8.73
N PHE A 121 12.90 -16.89 7.93
CA PHE A 121 11.88 -17.82 8.42
C PHE A 121 12.18 -19.30 8.14
N PHE A 122 13.14 -19.61 7.26
CA PHE A 122 13.57 -20.96 6.89
C PHE A 122 15.09 -21.06 6.95
#